data_AF-A0A4V0HUZ4-F1
#
_entry.id   AF-A0A4V0HUZ4-F1
#
_cell.length_a   1.000
_cell.length_b   1.000
_cell.length_c   1.000
_cell.angle_alpha   90.00
_cell.angle_beta   90.00
_cell.angle_gamma   90.00
#
_symmetry.space_group_name_H-M   'P 1'
#
loop_
_entity.id
_entity.type
_entity.pdbx_description
1 polymer ?
#
loop_
_entity_poly.entity_id
_entity_poly.type
_entity_poly.pdbx_seq_one_letter_code
_entity_poly.pdbx_strand_id
1 'polypeptide(L)'
;MPIHRLTCPGCGAGLKSAAGFKPGATVSCPKCSAEFEAEEPEVEAEVEEEEEKPRKKKKKKKAEKEWSYRNSWIRYAILGVLVAVMCVLGYMLYLKNEREKRADAGSVAAARPV
;
A
#
# COMPACT_ATOMS: atom_id res chain seq x y z
N MET A 1 10.39 -8.50 22.04
CA MET A 1 10.57 -7.04 22.15
C MET A 1 9.26 -6.37 21.77
N PRO A 2 8.61 -5.63 22.69
CA PRO A 2 7.36 -4.93 22.40
C PRO A 2 7.59 -3.86 21.33
N ILE A 3 6.76 -3.88 20.28
CA ILE A 3 6.82 -2.89 19.21
C ILE A 3 5.92 -1.71 19.61
N HIS A 4 6.53 -0.65 20.14
CA HIS A 4 5.83 0.59 20.43
C HIS A 4 5.46 1.30 19.12
N ARG A 5 4.22 1.79 19.04
CA ARG A 5 3.70 2.55 17.90
C ARG A 5 3.40 3.96 18.36
N LEU A 6 4.04 4.94 17.74
CA LEU A 6 3.79 6.36 17.99
C LEU A 6 3.08 6.97 16.78
N THR A 7 2.19 7.91 17.04
CA THR A 7 1.44 8.65 16.02
C THR A 7 1.89 10.11 16.02
N CYS A 8 2.29 10.61 14.86
CA CYS A 8 2.67 12.02 14.72
C CYS A 8 1.46 12.94 14.92
N PRO A 9 1.52 13.96 15.79
CA PRO A 9 0.41 14.87 16.05
C PRO A 9 0.07 15.80 14.87
N GLY A 10 1.04 16.10 14.00
CA GLY A 10 0.83 16.99 12.85
C GLY A 10 0.13 16.32 11.65
N CYS A 11 0.44 15.06 11.36
CA CYS A 11 -0.05 14.37 10.15
C CYS A 11 -0.71 13.00 10.39
N GLY A 12 -0.74 12.51 11.64
CA GLY A 12 -1.32 11.22 12.00
C GLY A 12 -0.54 9.99 11.51
N ALA A 13 0.67 10.17 10.97
CA ALA A 13 1.48 9.05 10.50
C ALA A 13 1.95 8.17 11.67
N GLY A 14 1.76 6.86 11.55
CA GLY A 14 2.27 5.88 12.51
C GLY A 14 3.75 5.57 12.28
N LEU A 15 4.60 5.94 13.23
CA LEU A 15 6.03 5.65 13.28
C LEU A 15 6.28 4.31 13.97
N LYS A 16 7.20 3.51 13.42
CA LYS A 16 7.63 2.22 13.96
C LYS A 16 9.15 2.21 14.07
N SER A 17 9.67 2.08 15.28
CA SER A 17 11.09 1.90 15.54
C SER A 17 11.35 0.45 15.97
N ALA A 18 12.30 -0.22 15.34
CA ALA A 18 12.72 -1.57 15.74
C ALA A 18 13.42 -1.58 17.11
N ALA A 19 14.10 -0.48 17.47
CA ALA A 19 14.85 -0.33 18.72
C ALA A 19 13.99 0.14 19.92
N GLY A 20 12.72 0.47 19.70
CA GLY A 20 11.90 1.22 20.67
C GLY A 20 12.28 2.71 20.71
N PHE A 21 11.33 3.54 21.15
CA PHE A 21 11.56 4.95 21.41
C PHE A 21 11.87 5.11 22.90
N LYS A 22 12.94 5.84 23.23
CA LYS A 22 13.24 6.18 24.62
C LYS A 22 12.29 7.32 25.04
N PRO A 23 11.68 7.26 26.23
CA PRO A 23 10.91 8.39 26.75
C PRO A 23 11.79 9.64 26.84
N GLY A 24 11.23 10.81 26.51
CA GLY A 24 11.99 12.07 26.43
C GLY A 24 12.89 12.23 25.21
N ALA A 25 12.90 11.29 24.26
CA ALA A 25 13.61 11.47 23.00
C ALA A 25 12.78 12.32 22.02
N THR A 26 13.43 13.30 21.39
CA THR A 26 12.86 14.05 20.26
C THR A 26 12.84 13.20 19.01
N VAL A 27 11.66 13.00 18.43
CA VAL A 27 11.45 12.21 17.21
C VAL A 27 10.99 13.11 16.08
N SER A 28 11.65 13.03 14.92
CA SER A 28 11.26 13.76 13.72
C SER A 28 10.36 12.91 12.82
N CYS A 29 9.23 13.47 12.40
CA CYS A 29 8.32 12.77 11.48
C CYS A 29 8.85 12.83 10.04
N PRO A 30 9.03 11.69 9.33
CA PRO A 30 9.54 11.66 7.96
C PRO A 30 8.54 12.18 6.92
N LYS A 31 7.27 12.41 7.30
CA LYS A 31 6.24 12.93 6.38
C LYS A 31 6.08 14.44 6.42
N CYS A 32 6.14 15.03 7.61
CA CYS A 32 5.82 16.44 7.82
C CYS A 32 6.91 17.22 8.54
N SER A 33 8.07 16.58 8.81
CA SER A 33 9.22 17.16 9.53
C SER A 33 8.90 17.77 10.90
N ALA A 34 7.73 17.49 11.46
CA ALA A 34 7.37 17.92 12.80
C ALA A 34 8.22 17.16 13.81
N GLU A 35 8.84 17.89 14.72
CA GLU A 35 9.58 17.39 15.86
C GLU A 35 8.64 17.39 17.07
N PHE A 36 8.58 16.25 17.76
CA PHE A 36 7.77 16.13 18.96
C PHE A 36 8.49 15.23 19.97
N GLU A 37 8.20 15.45 21.24
CA GLU A 37 8.77 14.70 22.34
C GLU A 37 7.90 13.48 22.65
N ALA A 38 8.54 12.32 22.80
CA ALA A 38 7.83 11.11 23.20
C ALA A 38 7.45 11.23 24.68
N GLU A 39 6.19 11.64 24.92
CA GLU A 39 5.59 11.67 26.26
C GLU A 39 5.68 10.28 26.88
N GLU A 40 6.29 10.22 28.05
CA GLU A 40 6.44 9.00 28.82
C GLU A 40 5.04 8.56 29.24
N PRO A 41 4.53 7.41 28.77
CA PRO A 41 3.25 6.94 29.26
C PRO A 41 3.45 6.69 30.75
N GLU A 42 2.80 7.51 31.60
CA GLU A 42 2.68 7.25 33.02
C GLU A 42 2.05 5.86 33.14
N VAL A 43 2.89 4.86 33.37
CA VAL A 43 2.44 3.50 33.63
C VAL A 43 1.90 3.57 35.05
N GLU A 44 0.65 4.01 35.19
CA GLU A 44 -0.13 3.77 36.38
C GLU A 44 -0.06 2.27 36.63
N ALA A 45 0.80 1.90 37.58
CA ALA A 45 0.87 0.57 38.14
C ALA A 45 -0.43 0.36 38.92
N GLU A 46 -1.52 0.09 38.20
CA GLU A 46 -2.74 -0.44 38.79
C GLU A 46 -2.40 -1.81 39.39
N VAL A 47 -2.40 -1.76 40.71
CA VAL A 47 -2.21 -2.84 41.65
C VAL A 47 -3.13 -4.01 41.31
N GLU A 48 -2.49 -5.17 41.30
CA GLU A 48 -3.03 -6.51 41.48
C GLU A 48 -4.20 -6.56 42.50
N GLU A 49 -5.42 -6.85 42.05
CA GLU A 49 -6.41 -7.51 42.91
C GLU A 49 -7.39 -8.38 42.09
N GLU A 50 -7.68 -9.53 42.67
CA GLU A 50 -8.43 -10.68 42.19
C GLU A 50 -9.84 -10.37 41.64
N GLU A 51 -10.25 -11.04 40.57
CA GLU A 51 -11.52 -11.81 40.63
C GLU A 51 -11.61 -12.83 39.48
N GLU A 52 -11.39 -14.08 39.83
CA GLU A 52 -11.69 -15.27 39.05
C GLU A 52 -13.21 -15.34 38.76
N LYS A 53 -13.65 -14.90 37.59
CA LYS A 53 -15.05 -15.05 37.15
C LYS A 53 -15.16 -15.83 35.84
N PRO A 54 -15.65 -17.09 35.86
CA PRO A 54 -15.87 -17.86 34.64
C PRO A 54 -17.17 -17.37 33.98
N ARG A 55 -17.10 -16.36 33.11
CA ARG A 55 -18.22 -15.98 32.24
C ARG A 55 -17.98 -16.38 30.79
N LYS A 56 -18.87 -17.28 30.39
CA LYS A 56 -19.03 -17.96 29.11
C LYS A 56 -18.91 -17.02 27.89
N LYS A 57 -18.10 -17.47 26.93
CA LYS A 57 -18.23 -17.31 25.46
C LYS A 57 -18.71 -15.94 24.93
N LYS A 58 -17.77 -15.01 24.70
CA LYS A 58 -17.82 -14.04 23.58
C LYS A 58 -16.44 -13.85 22.94
N LYS A 59 -15.96 -14.85 22.20
CA LYS A 59 -14.81 -14.72 21.29
C LYS A 59 -15.29 -14.39 19.87
N LYS A 60 -15.53 -13.12 19.55
CA LYS A 60 -15.55 -12.61 18.15
C LYS A 60 -15.29 -11.10 18.11
N LYS A 61 -14.08 -10.67 18.51
CA LYS A 61 -13.52 -9.36 18.13
C LYS A 61 -12.01 -9.53 18.05
N LYS A 62 -11.51 -9.93 16.89
CA LYS A 62 -10.09 -9.88 16.46
C LYS A 62 -10.03 -10.44 15.04
N ALA A 63 -10.57 -9.70 14.08
CA ALA A 63 -10.48 -10.03 12.65
C ALA A 63 -10.27 -8.78 11.78
N GLU A 64 -9.68 -7.71 12.32
CA GLU A 64 -9.50 -6.45 11.56
C GLU A 64 -8.04 -6.14 11.18
N LYS A 65 -7.06 -6.96 11.56
CA LYS A 65 -5.64 -6.67 11.22
C LYS A 65 -4.91 -7.77 10.45
N GLU A 66 -5.58 -8.87 10.13
CA GLU A 66 -4.98 -10.01 9.40
C GLU A 66 -5.38 -10.05 7.91
N TRP A 67 -6.05 -9.01 7.40
CA TRP A 67 -6.37 -8.90 5.97
C TRP A 67 -5.30 -8.11 5.17
N SER A 68 -4.11 -7.93 5.74
CA SER A 68 -3.02 -7.22 5.06
C SER A 68 -2.14 -8.14 4.20
N TYR A 69 -2.23 -9.47 4.34
CA TYR A 69 -1.35 -10.42 3.63
C TYR A 69 -2.00 -11.12 2.42
N ARG A 70 -3.34 -11.08 2.28
CA ARG A 70 -4.05 -11.62 1.10
C ARG A 70 -3.97 -10.74 -0.15
N ASN A 71 -3.33 -9.57 -0.08
CA ASN A 71 -3.14 -8.66 -1.22
C ASN A 71 -2.10 -9.12 -2.25
N SER A 72 -1.50 -10.31 -2.10
CA SER A 72 -0.59 -10.86 -3.11
C SER A 72 -1.30 -11.08 -4.45
N TRP A 73 -2.52 -11.64 -4.43
CA TRP A 73 -3.30 -11.83 -5.67
C TRP A 73 -3.67 -10.49 -6.31
N ILE A 74 -4.14 -9.53 -5.50
CA ILE A 74 -4.60 -8.23 -6.01
C ILE A 74 -3.49 -7.51 -6.77
N ARG A 75 -2.23 -7.62 -6.32
CA ARG A 75 -1.08 -7.08 -7.06
C ARG A 75 -0.90 -7.73 -8.45
N TYR A 76 -1.01 -9.06 -8.54
CA TYR A 76 -0.94 -9.75 -9.83
C TYR A 76 -2.13 -9.45 -10.74
N ALA A 77 -3.32 -9.26 -10.19
CA ALA A 77 -4.49 -8.83 -10.96
C ALA A 77 -4.26 -7.44 -11.57
N ILE A 78 -3.76 -6.47 -10.78
CA ILE A 78 -3.45 -5.13 -11.28
C ILE A 78 -2.36 -5.17 -12.35
N LEU A 79 -1.28 -5.92 -12.13
CA LEU A 79 -0.20 -6.08 -13.12
C LEU A 79 -0.71 -6.74 -14.41
N GLY A 80 -1.55 -7.77 -14.30
CA GLY A 80 -2.15 -8.45 -15.44
C GLY A 80 -3.03 -7.52 -16.28
N VAL A 81 -3.87 -6.70 -15.63
CA VAL A 81 -4.71 -5.70 -16.32
C VAL A 81 -3.85 -4.65 -17.02
N LEU A 82 -2.79 -4.16 -16.37
CA LEU A 82 -1.89 -3.15 -16.95
C LEU A 82 -1.18 -3.69 -18.20
N VAL A 83 -0.67 -4.93 -18.15
CA VAL A 83 -0.05 -5.60 -19.31
C VAL A 83 -1.08 -5.85 -20.42
N ALA A 84 -2.29 -6.28 -20.09
CA ALA A 84 -3.34 -6.50 -21.08
C ALA A 84 -3.71 -5.21 -21.83
N VAL A 85 -3.83 -4.07 -21.13
CA VAL A 85 -4.10 -2.76 -21.75
C VAL A 85 -2.97 -2.36 -22.71
N MET A 86 -1.71 -2.53 -22.30
CA MET A 86 -0.54 -2.27 -23.16
C MET A 86 -0.53 -3.16 -24.42
N CYS A 87 -0.86 -4.46 -24.27
CA CYS A 87 -0.96 -5.37 -25.40
C CYS A 87 -2.09 -4.98 -26.36
N VAL A 88 -3.27 -4.59 -25.86
CA VAL A 88 -4.40 -4.18 -26.70
C VAL A 88 -4.09 -2.89 -27.46
N LEU A 89 -3.50 -1.89 -26.80
CA LEU A 89 -3.10 -0.64 -27.45
C LEU A 89 -2.00 -0.88 -28.49
N GLY A 90 -0.99 -1.70 -28.15
CA GLY A 90 0.06 -2.11 -29.08
C GLY A 90 -0.51 -2.86 -30.29
N TYR A 91 -1.49 -3.75 -30.08
CA TYR A 91 -2.16 -4.47 -31.16
C TYR A 91 -3.01 -3.56 -32.05
N MET A 92 -3.74 -2.59 -31.48
CA MET A 92 -4.48 -1.60 -32.27
C MET A 92 -3.55 -0.72 -33.11
N LEU A 93 -2.42 -0.26 -32.54
CA LEU A 93 -1.42 0.50 -33.28
C LEU A 93 -0.73 -0.34 -34.36
N TYR A 94 -0.48 -1.63 -34.08
CA TYR A 94 0.07 -2.57 -35.06
C TYR A 94 -0.89 -2.74 -36.25
N LEU A 95 -2.18 -2.98 -36.00
CA LEU A 95 -3.19 -3.09 -37.06
C LEU A 95 -3.35 -1.80 -37.86
N LYS A 96 -3.29 -0.64 -37.20
CA LYS A 96 -3.36 0.66 -37.88
C LYS A 96 -2.16 0.87 -38.80
N ASN A 97 -0.95 0.57 -38.31
CA ASN A 97 0.28 0.65 -39.09
C ASN A 97 0.26 -0.27 -40.31
N GLU A 98 -0.28 -1.50 -40.19
CA GLU A 98 -0.46 -2.37 -41.34
C GLU A 98 -1.44 -1.79 -42.38
N ARG A 99 -2.53 -1.14 -41.95
CA ARG A 99 -3.48 -0.50 -42.87
C ARG A 99 -2.84 0.67 -43.62
N GLU A 100 -2.06 1.49 -42.93
CA GLU A 100 -1.33 2.61 -43.54
C GLU A 100 -0.31 2.09 -44.57
N LYS A 101 0.50 1.09 -44.21
CA LYS A 101 1.44 0.45 -45.15
C LYS A 101 0.75 -0.14 -46.38
N ARG A 102 -0.43 -0.76 -46.24
CA ARG A 102 -1.21 -1.29 -47.37
C ARG A 102 -1.78 -0.17 -48.25
N ALA A 103 -2.20 0.95 -47.65
CA ALA A 103 -2.70 2.11 -48.39
C ALA A 103 -1.58 2.79 -49.21
N ASP A 104 -0.39 2.95 -48.62
CA ASP A 104 0.77 3.52 -49.30
C ASP A 104 1.30 2.60 -50.41
N ALA A 105 1.35 1.29 -50.16
CA ALA A 105 1.73 0.33 -51.20
C ALA A 105 0.75 0.34 -52.38
N GLY A 106 -0.56 0.51 -52.11
CA GLY A 106 -1.59 0.64 -53.13
C GLY A 106 -1.49 1.92 -53.95
N SER A 107 -1.17 3.06 -53.31
CA SER A 107 -1.02 4.34 -54.02
C SER A 107 0.20 4.37 -54.93
N VAL A 108 1.31 3.73 -54.51
CA VAL A 108 2.52 3.59 -55.35
C VAL A 108 2.27 2.67 -56.55
N ALA A 109 1.49 1.61 -56.39
CA ALA A 109 1.12 0.72 -57.51
C ALA A 109 0.23 1.43 -58.55
N ALA A 110 -0.68 2.31 -58.11
CA ALA A 110 -1.54 3.08 -59.00
C ALA A 110 -0.82 4.21 -59.75
N ALA A 111 0.32 4.69 -59.24
CA ALA A 111 1.07 5.81 -59.80
C ALA A 111 2.09 5.45 -60.90
N ARG A 112 2.18 4.17 -61.32
CA ARG A 112 3.02 3.77 -62.47
C ARG A 112 2.20 3.78 -63.76
N PRO A 113 2.27 4.83 -64.60
CA PRO A 113 1.72 4.77 -65.95
C PRO A 113 2.51 3.76 -66.78
N VAL A 114 1.79 2.90 -67.51
CA VAL A 114 2.32 1.89 -68.44
C VAL A 114 2.92 2.56 -69.66
#